data_AF-A0AAW9IAC3-F1
#
_entry.id   AF-A0AAW9IAC3-F1
#
_cell.length_a   1.000
_cell.length_b   1.000
_cell.length_c   1.000
_cell.angle_alpha   90.00
_cell.angle_beta   90.00
_cell.angle_gamma   90.00
#
_symmetry.space_group_name_H-M   'P 1'
#
loop_
_entity.id
_entity.type
_entity.pdbx_description
1 polymer ?
#
loop_
_entity_poly.entity_id
_entity_poly.type
_entity_poly.pdbx_seq_one_letter_code
_entity_poly.pdbx_strand_id
1 'polypeptide(L)'
;SIVNASDVELILVGDSLGMVIMGYDSTTGVTMEEMIHHIKPVVKGAPNTFIVGDMPFVSYNVTIEKAIENANRIMKETGCDCVKLEGGVEVADTIAAIVRAGIPVMAHLGLTPQTTAQLGGFK
;
A
#
# COMPACT_ATOMS: atom_id res chain seq x y z
N SER A 1 17.68 -10.57 -2.37
CA SER A 1 17.65 -9.09 -2.46
C SER A 1 18.78 -8.51 -1.61
N ILE A 2 19.37 -7.36 -1.99
CA ILE A 2 20.35 -6.64 -1.14
C ILE A 2 19.72 -6.32 0.23
N VAL A 3 18.46 -5.87 0.23
CA VAL A 3 17.73 -5.56 1.47
C VAL A 3 17.46 -6.82 2.30
N ASN A 4 17.09 -7.95 1.68
CA ASN A 4 16.90 -9.23 2.39
C ASN A 4 18.19 -9.81 2.99
N ALA A 5 19.36 -9.34 2.55
CA ALA A 5 20.65 -9.75 3.13
C ALA A 5 21.14 -8.77 4.21
N SER A 6 20.33 -7.77 4.55
CA SER A 6 20.60 -6.77 5.59
C SER A 6 19.72 -6.99 6.81
N ASP A 7 19.96 -6.21 7.87
CA ASP A 7 19.17 -6.23 9.11
C ASP A 7 17.82 -5.48 8.99
N VAL A 8 17.42 -5.09 7.77
CA VAL A 8 16.11 -4.47 7.53
C VAL A 8 14.99 -5.50 7.73
N GLU A 9 14.09 -5.21 8.67
CA GLU A 9 13.01 -6.12 9.08
C GLU A 9 11.79 -6.07 8.16
N LEU A 10 11.60 -4.94 7.45
CA LEU A 10 10.41 -4.66 6.66
C LEU A 10 10.75 -3.98 5.34
N ILE A 11 10.07 -4.40 4.27
CA ILE A 11 10.08 -3.72 2.97
C ILE A 11 8.69 -3.18 2.69
N LEU A 12 8.59 -1.87 2.53
CA LEU A 12 7.40 -1.22 1.99
C LEU A 12 7.55 -1.09 0.48
N VAL A 13 6.68 -1.78 -0.26
CA VAL A 13 6.44 -1.48 -1.68
C VAL A 13 5.36 -0.42 -1.72
N GLY A 14 5.81 0.83 -1.69
CA GLY A 14 4.93 2.00 -1.58
C GLY A 14 4.60 2.64 -2.92
N ASP A 15 3.47 3.33 -2.98
CA ASP A 15 3.02 4.11 -4.15
C ASP A 15 3.99 5.25 -4.55
N SER A 16 4.95 5.58 -3.67
CA SER A 16 6.14 6.38 -3.99
C SER A 16 6.87 5.95 -5.27
N LEU A 17 6.72 4.68 -5.68
CA LEU A 17 7.20 4.16 -6.95
C LEU A 17 6.68 4.95 -8.16
N GLY A 18 5.50 5.57 -8.05
CA GLY A 18 4.95 6.48 -9.05
C GLY A 18 5.91 7.60 -9.37
N MET A 19 6.47 8.23 -8.35
CA MET A 19 7.39 9.35 -8.50
C MET A 19 8.81 8.88 -8.80
N VAL A 20 9.33 7.94 -8.00
CA VAL A 20 10.77 7.62 -8.03
C VAL A 20 11.17 6.61 -9.11
N ILE A 21 10.22 5.79 -9.58
CA ILE A 21 10.46 4.78 -10.62
C ILE A 21 9.76 5.17 -11.93
N MET A 22 8.49 5.57 -11.86
CA MET A 22 7.66 5.79 -13.06
C MET A 22 7.64 7.25 -13.54
N GLY A 23 8.17 8.19 -12.76
CA GLY A 23 8.29 9.61 -13.14
C GLY A 23 6.98 10.39 -13.11
N TYR A 24 5.97 9.94 -12.37
CA TYR A 24 4.74 10.70 -12.13
C TYR A 24 5.01 11.92 -11.25
N ASP A 25 4.23 12.98 -11.47
CA ASP A 25 4.29 14.19 -10.64
C ASP A 25 3.80 13.96 -9.19
N SER A 26 3.04 12.89 -8.96
CA SER A 26 2.52 12.49 -7.65
C SER A 26 2.16 11.00 -7.60
N THR A 27 1.85 10.47 -6.41
CA THR A 27 1.48 9.06 -6.23
C THR A 27 0.01 8.76 -6.58
N THR A 28 -0.84 9.79 -6.76
CA THR A 28 -2.28 9.59 -7.00
C THR A 28 -2.59 8.90 -8.33
N GLY A 29 -1.65 8.93 -9.28
CA GLY A 29 -1.78 8.25 -10.58
C GLY A 29 -1.44 6.76 -10.54
N VAL A 30 -0.89 6.25 -9.43
CA VAL A 30 -0.52 4.84 -9.32
C VAL A 30 -1.77 3.97 -9.23
N THR A 31 -1.77 2.88 -10.00
CA THR A 31 -2.89 1.95 -10.15
C THR A 31 -2.69 0.68 -9.34
N MET A 32 -3.78 -0.06 -9.12
CA MET A 32 -3.72 -1.40 -8.51
C MET A 32 -2.81 -2.35 -9.30
N GLU A 33 -2.83 -2.30 -10.63
CA GLU A 33 -2.02 -3.17 -11.48
C GLU A 33 -0.53 -2.85 -11.36
N GLU A 34 -0.17 -1.57 -11.28
CA GLU A 34 1.22 -1.15 -11.05
C GLU A 34 1.70 -1.58 -9.66
N MET A 35 0.87 -1.44 -8.62
CA MET A 35 1.21 -1.94 -7.29
C MET A 35 1.43 -3.45 -7.31
N ILE A 36 0.48 -4.23 -7.85
CA ILE A 36 0.59 -5.69 -7.95
C ILE A 36 1.83 -6.11 -8.74
N HIS A 37 2.12 -5.43 -9.85
CA HIS A 37 3.30 -5.67 -10.67
C HIS A 37 4.60 -5.48 -9.88
N HIS A 38 4.70 -4.44 -9.04
CA HIS A 38 5.91 -4.15 -8.28
C HIS A 38 6.03 -4.96 -6.98
N ILE A 39 4.92 -5.35 -6.35
CA ILE A 39 4.97 -6.15 -5.11
C ILE A 39 5.45 -7.58 -5.40
N LYS A 40 4.94 -8.24 -6.46
CA LYS A 40 5.28 -9.61 -6.86
C LYS A 40 6.80 -9.92 -6.87
N PRO A 41 7.64 -9.15 -7.58
CA PRO A 41 9.08 -9.41 -7.62
C PRO A 41 9.77 -9.17 -6.28
N VAL A 42 9.27 -8.25 -5.45
CA VAL A 42 9.82 -8.00 -4.11
C VAL A 42 9.56 -9.19 -3.19
N VAL A 43 8.33 -9.73 -3.18
CA VAL A 43 7.96 -10.95 -2.44
C VAL A 43 8.86 -12.13 -2.84
N LYS A 44 9.07 -12.33 -4.14
CA LYS A 44 9.98 -13.38 -4.62
C LYS A 44 11.46 -13.11 -4.27
N GLY A 45 11.87 -11.84 -4.27
CA GLY A 45 13.26 -11.42 -4.09
C GLY A 45 13.70 -11.32 -2.62
N ALA A 46 12.76 -11.25 -1.69
CA ALA A 46 12.97 -11.10 -0.25
C ALA A 46 12.06 -12.02 0.58
N PRO A 47 12.21 -13.36 0.45
CA PRO A 47 11.28 -14.33 1.06
C PRO A 47 11.32 -14.39 2.59
N ASN A 48 12.32 -13.75 3.22
CA ASN A 48 12.52 -13.79 4.68
C ASN A 48 12.31 -12.42 5.35
N THR A 49 11.78 -11.43 4.62
CA THR A 49 11.55 -10.08 5.13
C THR A 49 10.06 -9.79 5.11
N PHE A 50 9.53 -9.08 6.09
CA PHE A 50 8.11 -8.73 6.14
C PHE A 50 7.79 -7.68 5.07
N ILE A 51 6.83 -7.95 4.19
CA ILE A 51 6.53 -7.10 3.03
C ILE A 51 5.16 -6.46 3.16
N VAL A 52 5.16 -5.14 3.10
CA VAL A 52 3.95 -4.32 3.08
C VAL A 52 3.72 -3.82 1.65
N GLY A 53 2.53 -4.09 1.11
CA GLY A 53 2.08 -3.55 -0.17
C GLY A 53 1.13 -2.38 0.02
N ASP A 54 1.38 -1.26 -0.66
CA ASP A 54 0.45 -0.13 -0.60
C ASP A 54 -0.85 -0.39 -1.35
N MET A 55 -1.96 0.03 -0.74
CA MET A 55 -3.21 0.26 -1.43
C MET A 55 -3.15 1.66 -2.08
N PRO A 56 -3.18 1.77 -3.41
CA PRO A 56 -3.07 3.05 -4.09
C PRO A 56 -4.36 3.89 -3.93
N PHE A 57 -4.28 5.17 -4.25
CA PHE A 57 -5.45 6.06 -4.20
C PHE A 57 -6.66 5.49 -4.98
N VAL A 58 -7.89 5.77 -4.53
CA VAL A 58 -9.16 5.20 -5.05
C VAL A 58 -9.37 3.72 -4.71
N SER A 59 -8.35 2.98 -4.30
CA SER A 59 -8.51 1.53 -4.05
C SER A 59 -9.21 1.19 -2.73
N TYR A 60 -9.26 2.10 -1.75
CA TYR A 60 -9.84 1.83 -0.42
C TYR A 60 -10.81 2.89 0.08
N ASN A 61 -10.87 4.06 -0.56
CA ASN A 61 -11.65 5.22 -0.11
C ASN A 61 -12.96 5.44 -0.90
N VAL A 62 -13.39 4.45 -1.70
CA VAL A 62 -14.66 4.49 -2.44
C VAL A 62 -15.79 3.84 -1.64
N THR A 63 -15.61 2.58 -1.24
CA THR A 63 -16.49 1.85 -0.33
C THR A 63 -15.67 0.83 0.47
N ILE A 64 -16.19 0.40 1.62
CA ILE A 64 -15.59 -0.67 2.43
C ILE A 64 -15.48 -1.98 1.64
N GLU A 65 -16.52 -2.34 0.90
CA GLU A 65 -16.52 -3.53 0.04
C GLU A 65 -15.39 -3.46 -0.98
N LYS A 66 -15.21 -2.31 -1.64
CA LYS A 66 -14.14 -2.14 -2.63
C LYS A 66 -12.75 -2.22 -2.01
N ALA A 67 -12.59 -1.68 -0.80
CA ALA A 67 -11.35 -1.77 -0.05
C ALA A 67 -11.00 -3.24 0.28
N ILE A 68 -11.98 -4.03 0.74
CA ILE A 68 -11.79 -5.45 1.02
C ILE A 68 -11.45 -6.22 -0.26
N GLU A 69 -12.14 -5.96 -1.37
CA GLU A 69 -11.84 -6.58 -2.67
C GLU A 69 -10.39 -6.29 -3.10
N ASN A 70 -9.98 -5.02 -3.07
CA ASN A 70 -8.65 -4.62 -3.51
C ASN A 70 -7.55 -5.12 -2.57
N ALA A 71 -7.78 -5.12 -1.25
CA ALA A 71 -6.86 -5.71 -0.29
C ALA A 71 -6.70 -7.21 -0.55
N ASN A 72 -7.80 -7.95 -0.76
CA ASN A 72 -7.76 -9.37 -1.13
C ASN A 72 -6.99 -9.61 -2.43
N ARG A 73 -7.18 -8.76 -3.44
CA ARG A 73 -6.43 -8.85 -4.70
C ARG A 73 -4.94 -8.69 -4.47
N ILE A 74 -4.49 -7.66 -3.75
CA ILE A 74 -3.07 -7.47 -3.42
C ILE A 74 -2.52 -8.71 -2.71
N MET A 75 -3.18 -9.17 -1.63
CA MET A 75 -2.72 -10.33 -0.86
C MET A 75 -2.63 -11.60 -1.74
N LYS A 76 -3.69 -11.91 -2.48
CA LYS A 76 -3.80 -13.15 -3.27
C LYS A 76 -2.88 -13.15 -4.49
N GLU A 77 -2.75 -12.02 -5.17
CA GLU A 77 -1.99 -11.94 -6.40
C GLU A 77 -0.49 -11.77 -6.14
N THR A 78 -0.11 -11.16 -5.01
CA THR A 78 1.30 -10.80 -4.75
C THR A 78 1.96 -11.66 -3.67
N GLY A 79 1.20 -12.12 -2.68
CA GLY A 79 1.72 -12.84 -1.52
C GLY A 79 2.45 -11.96 -0.50
N CYS A 80 2.24 -10.63 -0.48
CA CYS A 80 2.74 -9.78 0.59
C CYS A 80 2.07 -10.10 1.93
N ASP A 81 2.68 -9.69 3.05
CA ASP A 81 2.24 -10.04 4.40
C ASP A 81 1.17 -9.08 4.94
N CYS A 82 1.14 -7.84 4.44
CA CYS A 82 0.30 -6.78 4.96
C CYS A 82 -0.02 -5.76 3.86
N VAL A 83 -1.19 -5.10 3.97
CA VAL A 83 -1.51 -3.94 3.14
C VAL A 83 -1.33 -2.63 3.93
N LYS A 84 -0.95 -1.54 3.28
CA LYS A 84 -0.94 -0.19 3.86
C LYS A 84 -2.01 0.68 3.21
N LEU A 85 -2.73 1.48 4.00
CA LEU A 85 -3.61 2.54 3.50
C LEU A 85 -3.49 3.80 4.35
N GLU A 86 -3.79 4.94 3.74
CA GLU A 86 -3.65 6.26 4.34
C GLU A 86 -4.99 6.83 4.80
N GLY A 87 -5.01 7.45 5.96
CA GLY A 87 -6.18 8.16 6.49
C GLY A 87 -6.28 8.04 8.01
N GLY A 88 -6.94 9.03 8.61
CA GLY A 88 -7.21 9.11 10.03
C GLY A 88 -8.45 8.33 10.46
N VAL A 89 -9.22 8.95 11.35
CA VAL A 89 -10.46 8.36 11.90
C VAL A 89 -11.49 8.03 10.81
N GLU A 90 -11.46 8.74 9.69
CA GLU A 90 -12.36 8.58 8.56
C GLU A 90 -12.20 7.26 7.82
N VAL A 91 -11.04 6.59 7.92
CA VAL A 91 -10.81 5.25 7.33
C VAL A 91 -10.83 4.12 8.37
N ALA A 92 -11.09 4.42 9.64
CA ALA A 92 -11.02 3.43 10.72
C ALA A 92 -12.01 2.27 10.50
N ASP A 93 -13.23 2.55 10.03
CA ASP A 93 -14.22 1.51 9.72
C ASP A 93 -13.78 0.62 8.56
N THR A 94 -13.12 1.20 7.55
CA THR A 94 -12.51 0.46 6.43
C THR A 94 -11.39 -0.45 6.92
N ILE A 95 -10.47 0.06 7.74
CA ILE A 95 -9.38 -0.73 8.35
C ILE A 95 -9.97 -1.89 9.15
N ALA A 96 -10.94 -1.61 10.02
CA ALA A 96 -11.56 -2.63 10.86
C ALA A 96 -12.25 -3.71 10.02
N ALA A 97 -12.85 -3.34 8.88
CA ALA A 97 -13.47 -4.30 7.98
C ALA A 97 -12.46 -5.17 7.22
N ILE A 98 -11.34 -4.59 6.75
CA ILE A 98 -10.24 -5.35 6.12
C ILE A 98 -9.60 -6.33 7.12
N VAL A 99 -9.36 -5.88 8.35
CA VAL A 99 -8.83 -6.74 9.42
C VAL A 99 -9.80 -7.86 9.77
N ARG A 100 -11.11 -7.58 9.86
CA ARG A 100 -12.15 -8.63 10.06
C ARG A 100 -12.21 -9.63 8.90
N ALA A 101 -11.83 -9.22 7.69
CA ALA A 101 -11.71 -10.10 6.53
C ALA A 101 -10.42 -10.95 6.56
N GLY A 102 -9.57 -10.81 7.59
CA GLY A 102 -8.36 -11.61 7.79
C GLY A 102 -7.09 -11.03 7.16
N ILE A 103 -7.11 -9.76 6.72
CA ILE A 103 -5.98 -9.12 6.08
C ILE A 103 -5.29 -8.17 7.06
N PRO A 104 -3.99 -8.35 7.35
CA PRO A 104 -3.23 -7.40 8.17
C PRO A 104 -3.14 -6.03 7.51
N VAL A 105 -3.29 -4.98 8.32
CA VAL A 105 -3.26 -3.58 7.87
C VAL A 105 -2.23 -2.77 8.64
N MET A 106 -1.43 -2.00 7.90
CA MET A 106 -0.60 -0.92 8.40
C MET A 106 -1.30 0.41 8.11
N ALA A 107 -1.69 1.14 9.15
CA ALA A 107 -2.32 2.45 8.99
C ALA A 107 -1.26 3.55 8.85
N HIS A 108 -1.42 4.42 7.85
CA HIS A 108 -0.59 5.61 7.68
C HIS A 108 -1.37 6.87 8.11
N LEU A 109 -0.91 7.49 9.20
CA LEU A 109 -1.45 8.73 9.76
C LEU A 109 -0.48 9.90 9.51
N GLY A 110 -0.96 11.13 9.66
CA GLY A 110 -0.15 12.34 9.54
C GLY A 110 -0.18 12.90 8.12
N LEU A 111 1.00 13.13 7.53
CA LEU A 111 1.09 13.57 6.15
C LEU A 111 0.80 12.40 5.20
N THR A 112 -0.31 12.47 4.47
CA THR A 112 -0.79 11.41 3.59
C THR A 112 -0.64 11.84 2.10
N PRO A 113 0.43 11.39 1.41
CA PRO A 113 0.73 11.68 0.01
C PRO A 113 -0.47 11.59 -0.96
N GLN A 114 -1.38 10.65 -0.74
CA GLN A 114 -2.51 10.43 -1.64
C GLN A 114 -3.58 11.53 -1.56
N THR A 115 -3.62 12.29 -0.46
CA THR A 115 -4.54 13.42 -0.25
C THR A 115 -3.82 14.77 -0.22
N THR A 116 -2.54 14.82 -0.59
CA THR A 116 -1.70 16.03 -0.55
C THR A 116 -2.25 17.21 -1.34
N ALA A 117 -3.01 16.95 -2.42
CA ALA A 117 -3.72 17.99 -3.16
C ALA A 117 -4.75 18.73 -2.30
N GLN A 118 -5.37 18.04 -1.33
CA GLN A 118 -6.28 18.64 -0.34
C GLN A 118 -5.52 19.38 0.77
N LEU A 119 -4.29 18.95 1.08
CA LEU A 119 -3.42 19.56 2.10
C LEU A 119 -2.62 20.77 1.58
N GLY A 120 -2.68 21.08 0.28
CA GLY A 120 -1.97 22.21 -0.33
C GLY A 120 -0.47 21.96 -0.57
N GLY A 121 -0.09 20.71 -0.83
CA GLY A 121 1.31 20.28 -0.99
C GLY A 121 1.81 19.46 0.20
N PHE A 122 3.06 18.99 0.15
CA PHE A 122 3.70 18.25 1.24
C PHE A 122 3.91 19.16 2.45
N LYS A 123 2.92 19.23 3.35
CA LYS A 123 2.93 20.07 4.56
C LYS A 123 2.26 19.38 5.73
#